data_AF-A0A949DY91-F1
#
_entry.id   AF-A0A949DY91-F1
#
_cell.length_a   1.000
_cell.length_b   1.000
_cell.length_c   1.000
_cell.angle_alpha   90.00
_cell.angle_beta   90.00
_cell.angle_gamma   90.00
#
_symmetry.space_group_name_H-M   'P 1'
#
loop_
_entity.id
_entity.type
_entity.pdbx_description
1 polymer ?
#
loop_
_entity_poly.entity_id
_entity_poly.type
_entity_poly.pdbx_seq_one_letter_code
_entity_poly.pdbx_strand_id
1 'polypeptide(L)'
;MASCKELRGIAKARLKSAKILMNVNDWHGAAYMLAYALECSLKAVTCKTLNLVSYPENTKKKNIDSVFMTHSFQQLLLISGLENIFSSRGPAEAWDNWGKFTIEYPANWPQIRYNTDLVWDEEKVEKLYDYLLESRFGIISIIRKRRKW
;
A
#
# COMPACT_ATOMS: atom_id res chain seq x y z
N MET A 1 10.09 3.25 -15.17
CA MET A 1 8.64 3.47 -15.11
C MET A 1 7.96 2.12 -15.22
N ALA A 2 7.41 1.62 -14.12
CA ALA A 2 6.63 0.38 -14.12
C ALA A 2 5.21 0.61 -14.68
N SER A 3 4.74 -0.29 -15.53
CA SER A 3 3.36 -0.33 -16.00
C SER A 3 2.38 -0.69 -14.88
N CYS A 4 1.10 -0.39 -15.08
CA CYS A 4 0.03 -0.81 -14.17
C CYS A 4 0.03 -2.34 -13.94
N LYS A 5 0.32 -3.14 -14.98
CA LYS A 5 0.38 -4.60 -14.88
C LYS A 5 1.57 -5.05 -14.03
N GLU A 6 2.74 -4.44 -14.22
CA GLU A 6 3.95 -4.76 -13.44
C GLU A 6 3.77 -4.40 -11.97
N LEU A 7 3.22 -3.22 -11.65
CA LEU A 7 2.95 -2.80 -10.26
C LEU A 7 2.00 -3.77 -9.55
N ARG A 8 0.97 -4.28 -10.23
CA ARG A 8 0.11 -5.34 -9.68
C ARG A 8 0.86 -6.65 -9.46
N GLY A 9 1.74 -7.02 -10.40
CA GLY A 9 2.60 -8.19 -10.26
C GLY A 9 3.50 -8.07 -9.04
N ILE A 10 4.14 -6.91 -8.86
CA ILE A 10 4.97 -6.59 -7.70
C ILE A 10 4.14 -6.66 -6.41
N ALA A 11 2.98 -6.00 -6.36
CA ALA A 11 2.12 -6.04 -5.17
C ALA A 11 1.76 -7.46 -4.76
N LYS A 12 1.35 -8.32 -5.71
CA LYS A 12 1.06 -9.74 -5.44
C LYS A 12 2.28 -10.50 -4.95
N ALA A 13 3.44 -10.28 -5.57
CA ALA A 13 4.70 -10.90 -5.15
C ALA A 13 5.06 -10.47 -3.72
N ARG A 14 4.88 -9.20 -3.36
CA ARG A 14 5.15 -8.70 -2.00
C ARG A 14 4.19 -9.25 -0.96
N LEU A 15 2.90 -9.41 -1.26
CA LEU A 15 1.97 -10.09 -0.38
C LEU A 15 2.35 -11.56 -0.13
N LYS A 16 2.80 -12.25 -1.19
CA LYS A 16 3.33 -13.62 -1.06
C LYS A 16 4.58 -13.65 -0.18
N SER A 17 5.53 -12.74 -0.40
CA SER A 17 6.72 -12.59 0.43
C SER A 17 6.38 -12.29 1.88
N ALA A 18 5.45 -11.37 2.15
CA ALA A 18 4.99 -11.05 3.50
C ALA A 18 4.50 -12.31 4.23
N LYS A 19 3.65 -13.12 3.59
CA LYS A 19 3.15 -14.36 4.20
C LYS A 19 4.26 -15.37 4.49
N ILE A 20 5.24 -15.51 3.58
CA ILE A 20 6.39 -16.38 3.81
C ILE A 20 7.22 -15.89 5.01
N LEU A 21 7.46 -14.58 5.10
CA LEU A 21 8.25 -13.97 6.18
C LEU A 21 7.54 -14.11 7.54
N MET A 22 6.22 -13.93 7.59
CA MET A 22 5.42 -14.22 8.78
C MET A 22 5.58 -15.68 9.23
N ASN A 23 5.52 -16.64 8.30
CA ASN A 23 5.65 -18.06 8.64
C ASN A 23 7.04 -18.45 9.20
N VAL A 24 8.07 -17.63 8.96
CA VAL A 24 9.42 -17.83 9.53
C VAL A 24 9.72 -16.83 10.65
N ASN A 25 8.69 -16.15 11.17
CA ASN A 25 8.76 -15.16 12.25
C ASN A 25 9.67 -13.95 11.94
N ASP A 26 9.91 -13.64 10.67
CA ASP A 26 10.54 -12.38 10.25
C ASP A 26 9.48 -11.27 10.14
N TRP A 27 9.07 -10.76 11.30
CA TRP A 27 8.01 -9.76 11.43
C TRP A 27 8.38 -8.42 10.81
N HIS A 28 9.64 -7.99 10.98
CA HIS A 28 10.12 -6.74 10.39
C HIS A 28 10.12 -6.81 8.86
N GLY A 29 10.64 -7.90 8.29
CA GLY A 29 10.59 -8.15 6.86
C GLY A 29 9.16 -8.23 6.33
N ALA A 30 8.28 -8.92 7.06
CA ALA A 30 6.87 -9.03 6.70
C ALA A 30 6.16 -7.66 6.67
N ALA A 31 6.32 -6.84 7.71
CA ALA A 31 5.76 -5.48 7.78
C ALA A 31 6.20 -4.63 6.58
N TYR A 32 7.50 -4.68 6.25
CA TYR A 32 8.02 -3.98 5.08
C TYR A 32 7.36 -4.43 3.77
N MET A 33 7.19 -5.74 3.58
CA MET A 33 6.54 -6.27 2.39
C MET A 33 5.04 -5.90 2.30
N LEU A 34 4.35 -5.80 3.43
CA LEU A 34 2.95 -5.34 3.48
C LEU A 34 2.81 -3.87 3.06
N ALA A 35 3.62 -2.98 3.62
CA ALA A 35 3.65 -1.57 3.22
C ALA A 35 3.96 -1.41 1.73
N TYR A 36 4.94 -2.16 1.23
CA TYR A 36 5.33 -2.11 -0.17
C TYR A 36 4.21 -2.63 -1.09
N ALA A 37 3.50 -3.68 -0.67
CA ALA A 37 2.34 -4.19 -1.42
C ALA A 37 1.22 -3.15 -1.54
N LEU A 38 0.94 -2.41 -0.45
CA LEU A 38 -0.05 -1.33 -0.47
C LEU A 38 0.38 -0.19 -1.41
N GLU A 39 1.62 0.27 -1.31
CA GLU A 39 2.15 1.32 -2.20
C GLU A 39 1.99 0.92 -3.67
N CYS A 40 2.46 -0.26 -4.06
CA CYS A 40 2.35 -0.73 -5.44
C CYS A 40 0.90 -0.86 -5.89
N SER A 41 -0.01 -1.28 -5.00
CA SER A 41 -1.44 -1.36 -5.30
C SER A 41 -2.03 0.01 -5.57
N LEU A 42 -1.72 1.02 -4.76
CA LEU A 42 -2.20 2.39 -4.97
C LEU A 42 -1.65 2.99 -6.26
N LYS A 43 -0.34 2.83 -6.52
CA LYS A 43 0.30 3.30 -7.77
C LYS A 43 -0.31 2.64 -9.02
N ALA A 44 -0.62 1.34 -8.96
CA ALA A 44 -1.33 0.66 -10.04
C ALA A 44 -2.73 1.24 -10.27
N VAL A 45 -3.48 1.50 -9.19
CA VAL A 45 -4.80 2.12 -9.27
C VAL A 45 -4.71 3.53 -9.85
N THR A 46 -3.71 4.34 -9.46
CA THR A 46 -3.46 5.66 -10.03
C THR A 46 -3.27 5.61 -11.54
N CYS A 47 -2.50 4.65 -12.05
CA CYS A 47 -2.34 4.46 -13.49
C CYS A 47 -3.70 4.24 -14.16
N LYS A 48 -4.56 3.42 -13.56
CA LYS A 48 -5.90 3.18 -14.10
C LYS A 48 -6.81 4.41 -14.01
N THR A 49 -6.84 5.08 -12.85
CA THR A 49 -7.68 6.25 -12.59
C THR A 49 -7.34 7.41 -13.54
N LEU A 50 -6.05 7.59 -13.87
CA LEU A 50 -5.56 8.66 -14.74
C LEU A 50 -5.32 8.22 -16.19
N ASN A 51 -5.69 6.98 -16.55
CA ASN A 51 -5.48 6.39 -17.88
C ASN A 51 -4.02 6.47 -18.37
N LEU A 52 -3.07 6.15 -17.49
CA LEU A 52 -1.64 6.16 -17.76
C LEU A 52 -1.15 4.77 -18.18
N VAL A 53 -0.25 4.73 -19.18
CA VAL A 53 0.43 3.50 -19.62
C VAL A 53 1.36 2.96 -18.51
N SER A 54 2.07 3.87 -17.85
CA SER A 54 3.01 3.57 -16.77
C SER A 54 2.94 4.61 -15.68
N TYR A 55 3.29 4.21 -14.46
CA TYR A 55 3.36 5.13 -13.35
C TYR A 55 4.51 6.13 -13.60
N PRO A 56 4.29 7.45 -13.45
CA PRO A 56 5.32 8.44 -13.68
C PRO A 56 6.44 8.30 -12.65
N GLU A 57 7.61 7.87 -13.10
CA GLU A 57 8.84 7.78 -12.30
C GLU A 57 9.95 8.48 -13.07
N ASN A 58 10.71 9.34 -12.40
CA ASN A 58 11.86 10.05 -12.98
C ASN A 58 11.47 10.90 -14.20
N THR A 59 10.44 11.74 -14.05
CA THR A 59 9.85 12.45 -15.21
C THR A 59 10.70 13.63 -15.71
N LYS A 60 11.82 13.96 -15.03
CA LYS A 60 12.61 15.20 -15.20
C LYS A 60 11.75 16.48 -15.13
N LYS A 61 10.48 16.38 -14.74
CA LYS A 61 9.49 17.45 -14.66
C LYS A 61 9.15 17.67 -13.19
N LYS A 62 9.84 18.64 -12.58
CA LYS A 62 9.76 18.96 -11.14
C LYS A 62 8.32 19.08 -10.60
N ASN A 63 7.38 19.57 -11.40
CA ASN A 63 5.99 19.80 -10.98
C ASN A 63 5.16 18.52 -10.83
N ILE A 64 5.54 17.44 -11.52
CA ILE A 64 4.85 16.14 -11.47
C ILE A 64 5.57 15.21 -10.48
N ASP A 65 6.89 15.35 -10.34
CA ASP A 65 7.69 14.52 -9.43
C ASP A 65 7.23 14.69 -7.96
N SER A 66 6.92 15.91 -7.51
CA SER A 66 6.38 16.14 -6.15
C SER A 66 5.05 15.42 -5.88
N VAL A 67 4.30 15.09 -6.93
CA VAL A 67 2.99 14.43 -6.85
C VAL A 67 3.13 12.90 -6.94
N PHE A 68 3.94 12.40 -7.87
CA PHE A 68 4.01 10.97 -8.18
C PHE A 68 5.22 10.26 -7.54
N MET A 69 6.35 10.95 -7.33
CA MET A 69 7.55 10.37 -6.70
C MET A 69 7.46 10.44 -5.17
N THR A 70 6.37 9.88 -4.64
CA THR A 70 6.06 9.83 -3.22
C THR A 70 5.89 8.38 -2.75
N HIS A 71 6.12 8.19 -1.46
CA HIS A 71 5.84 6.97 -0.72
C HIS A 71 4.72 7.17 0.31
N SER A 72 4.20 8.39 0.44
CA SER A 72 3.14 8.71 1.40
C SER A 72 1.84 7.99 1.02
N PHE A 73 1.33 7.15 1.93
CA PHE A 73 0.06 6.47 1.72
C PHE A 73 -1.10 7.44 1.51
N GLN A 74 -1.14 8.56 2.24
CA GLN A 74 -2.18 9.58 2.11
C GLN A 74 -2.15 10.23 0.73
N GLN A 75 -0.97 10.62 0.25
CA GLN A 75 -0.83 11.22 -1.07
C GLN A 75 -1.17 10.22 -2.18
N LEU A 76 -0.72 8.97 -2.04
CA LEU A 76 -1.04 7.88 -2.96
C LEU A 76 -2.54 7.56 -2.98
N LEU A 77 -3.20 7.59 -1.82
CA LEU A 77 -4.65 7.41 -1.72
C LEU A 77 -5.40 8.49 -2.50
N LEU A 78 -5.02 9.75 -2.30
CA LEU A 78 -5.59 10.90 -3.00
C LEU A 78 -5.48 10.73 -4.52
N ILE A 79 -4.26 10.54 -5.04
CA ILE A 79 -4.06 10.45 -6.51
C ILE A 79 -4.61 9.15 -7.10
N SER A 80 -4.81 8.10 -6.30
CA SER A 80 -5.49 6.88 -6.75
C SER A 80 -7.00 7.07 -6.96
N GLY A 81 -7.58 8.15 -6.42
CA GLY A 81 -9.02 8.42 -6.46
C GLY A 81 -9.83 7.44 -5.61
N LEU A 82 -9.27 7.00 -4.47
CA LEU A 82 -9.91 6.06 -3.54
C LEU A 82 -10.32 6.71 -2.21
N GLU A 83 -10.06 8.00 -1.99
CA GLU A 83 -10.37 8.69 -0.72
C GLU A 83 -11.83 8.54 -0.28
N ASN A 84 -12.80 8.66 -1.19
CA ASN A 84 -14.22 8.51 -0.86
C ASN A 84 -14.58 7.12 -0.27
N ILE A 85 -13.69 6.12 -0.41
CA ILE A 85 -13.87 4.78 0.13
C ILE A 85 -13.23 4.66 1.51
N PHE A 86 -12.04 5.21 1.67
CA PHE A 86 -11.20 5.07 2.86
C PHE A 86 -11.25 6.37 3.69
N SER A 87 -12.45 6.93 3.82
CA SER A 87 -12.76 8.13 4.60
C SER A 87 -14.12 7.97 5.28
N SER A 88 -14.52 8.97 6.06
CA SER A 88 -15.84 9.03 6.71
C SER A 88 -17.04 8.94 5.77
N ARG A 89 -16.83 9.07 4.46
CA ARG A 89 -17.88 8.92 3.42
C ARG A 89 -18.04 7.48 2.92
N GLY A 90 -17.08 6.60 3.22
CA GLY A 90 -17.07 5.21 2.79
C GLY A 90 -17.58 4.26 3.87
N PRO A 91 -17.47 2.93 3.66
CA PRO A 91 -17.78 1.95 4.69
C PRO A 91 -16.89 2.15 5.92
N ALA A 92 -17.49 2.17 7.11
CA ALA A 92 -16.78 2.46 8.36
C ALA A 92 -15.60 1.50 8.59
N GLU A 93 -15.80 0.21 8.33
CA GLU A 93 -14.76 -0.82 8.48
C GLU A 93 -13.61 -0.64 7.49
N ALA A 94 -13.88 -0.14 6.28
CA ALA A 94 -12.83 0.15 5.31
C ALA A 94 -11.97 1.34 5.76
N TRP A 95 -12.62 2.39 6.26
CA TRP A 95 -11.93 3.56 6.80
C TRP A 95 -11.12 3.22 8.05
N ASP A 96 -11.68 2.41 8.95
CA ASP A 96 -11.00 1.91 10.15
C ASP A 96 -9.78 1.06 9.80
N ASN A 97 -9.90 0.09 8.88
CA ASN A 97 -8.76 -0.69 8.39
C ASN A 97 -7.66 0.19 7.79
N TRP A 98 -8.04 1.20 7.01
CA TRP A 98 -7.09 2.17 6.44
C TRP A 98 -6.34 2.93 7.54
N GLY A 99 -7.07 3.47 8.52
CA GLY A 99 -6.48 4.20 9.64
C GLY A 99 -5.54 3.32 10.46
N LYS A 100 -6.01 2.15 10.89
CA LYS A 100 -5.24 1.18 11.69
C LYS A 100 -4.03 0.63 10.95
N PHE A 101 -4.09 0.47 9.62
CA PHE A 101 -2.91 0.07 8.86
C PHE A 101 -1.90 1.21 8.76
N THR A 102 -2.34 2.41 8.36
CA THR A 102 -1.43 3.50 7.99
C THR A 102 -0.82 4.22 9.18
N ILE A 103 -1.48 4.24 10.34
CA ILE A 103 -0.97 4.88 11.57
C ILE A 103 0.28 4.20 12.11
N GLU A 104 0.46 2.90 11.82
CA GLU A 104 1.61 2.12 12.29
C GLU A 104 2.90 2.41 11.51
N TYR A 105 2.80 3.10 10.38
CA TYR A 105 3.96 3.44 9.55
C TYR A 105 4.31 4.93 9.67
N PRO A 106 5.60 5.27 9.75
CA PRO A 106 6.01 6.67 9.69
C PRO A 106 5.73 7.25 8.30
N ALA A 107 5.64 8.58 8.20
CA ALA A 107 5.39 9.26 6.93
C ALA A 107 6.39 8.88 5.81
N ASN A 108 7.65 8.61 6.19
CA ASN A 108 8.68 8.06 5.32
C ASN A 108 8.87 6.55 5.58
N TRP A 109 7.79 5.77 5.44
CA TRP A 109 7.76 4.34 5.74
C TRP A 109 8.90 3.52 5.10
N PRO A 110 9.49 3.84 3.92
CA PRO A 110 10.60 3.05 3.39
C PRO A 110 11.85 3.04 4.29
N GLN A 111 11.95 3.98 5.24
CA GLN A 111 13.04 4.07 6.22
C GLN A 111 12.95 3.04 7.34
N ILE A 112 11.82 2.32 7.51
CA ILE A 112 11.74 1.28 8.55
C ILE A 112 12.83 0.22 8.40
N ARG A 113 13.31 -0.02 7.17
CA ARG A 113 14.46 -0.92 6.86
C ARG A 113 15.74 -0.59 7.62
N TYR A 114 15.93 0.68 7.96
CA TYR A 114 17.12 1.19 8.62
C TYR A 114 16.85 1.56 10.08
N ASN A 115 15.59 1.51 10.51
CA ASN A 115 15.20 1.86 11.87
C ASN A 115 15.16 0.59 12.74
N THR A 116 16.19 0.42 13.55
CA THR A 116 16.31 -0.71 14.50
C THR A 116 15.46 -0.52 15.75
N ASP A 117 15.01 0.70 16.03
CA ASP A 117 14.21 1.03 17.22
C ASP A 117 12.72 0.69 17.01
N LEU A 118 12.30 0.53 15.75
CA LEU A 118 10.94 0.16 15.41
C LEU A 118 10.75 -1.36 15.52
N VAL A 119 10.15 -1.79 16.63
CA VAL A 119 9.86 -3.20 16.91
C VAL A 119 8.56 -3.60 16.21
N TRP A 120 8.63 -4.71 15.47
CA TRP A 120 7.48 -5.39 14.87
C TRP A 120 7.35 -6.76 15.51
N ASP A 121 6.18 -7.04 16.08
CA ASP A 121 5.85 -8.33 16.66
C ASP A 121 4.77 -9.05 15.82
N GLU A 122 4.53 -10.31 16.18
CA GLU A 122 3.54 -11.18 15.57
C GLU A 122 2.15 -10.55 15.55
N GLU A 123 1.62 -10.18 16.73
CA GLU A 123 0.27 -9.64 16.88
C GLU A 123 0.04 -8.43 15.98
N LYS A 124 1.02 -7.52 15.94
CA LYS A 124 0.97 -6.31 15.14
C LYS A 124 0.95 -6.62 13.65
N VAL A 125 1.84 -7.49 13.18
CA VAL A 125 1.97 -7.80 11.76
C VAL A 125 0.79 -8.63 11.25
N GLU A 126 0.26 -9.54 12.06
CA GLU A 126 -0.97 -10.28 11.74
C GLU A 126 -2.16 -9.33 11.57
N LYS A 127 -2.36 -8.38 12.50
CA LYS A 127 -3.40 -7.35 12.35
C LYS A 127 -3.22 -6.53 11.09
N LEU A 128 -1.99 -6.12 10.76
CA LEU A 128 -1.70 -5.39 9.52
C LEU A 128 -2.04 -6.22 8.27
N TYR A 129 -1.73 -7.51 8.29
CA TYR A 129 -2.10 -8.43 7.22
C TYR A 129 -3.64 -8.49 7.04
N ASP A 130 -4.37 -8.57 8.15
CA ASP A 130 -5.84 -8.65 8.17
C ASP A 130 -6.50 -7.36 7.66
N TYR A 131 -6.00 -6.20 8.07
CA TYR A 131 -6.47 -4.90 7.58
C TYR A 131 -6.27 -4.75 6.06
N LEU A 132 -5.26 -5.41 5.49
CA LEU A 132 -5.04 -5.40 4.04
C LEU A 132 -5.89 -6.42 3.27
N LEU A 133 -6.06 -7.63 3.80
CA LEU A 133 -6.50 -8.80 3.00
C LEU A 133 -7.72 -9.55 3.52
N GLU A 134 -7.75 -9.93 4.80
CA GLU A 134 -8.63 -11.02 5.27
C GLU A 134 -10.08 -10.62 5.47
N SER A 135 -10.38 -9.33 5.66
CA SER A 135 -11.79 -8.89 5.74
C SER A 135 -12.37 -8.56 4.35
N ARG A 136 -13.70 -8.65 4.21
CA ARG A 136 -14.43 -8.14 3.03
C ARG A 136 -14.14 -6.64 2.77
N PHE A 137 -13.64 -5.95 3.79
CA PHE A 137 -13.23 -4.55 3.82
C PHE A 137 -11.71 -4.36 3.86
N GLY A 138 -10.91 -5.40 3.62
CA GLY A 138 -9.47 -5.29 3.51
C GLY A 138 -9.11 -4.31 2.39
N ILE A 139 -8.12 -3.45 2.62
CA ILE A 139 -7.80 -2.35 1.70
C ILE A 139 -7.51 -2.88 0.29
N ILE A 140 -6.63 -3.90 0.18
CA ILE A 140 -6.31 -4.52 -1.10
C ILE A 140 -7.48 -5.36 -1.61
N SER A 141 -8.23 -6.02 -0.73
CA SER A 141 -9.45 -6.77 -1.10
C SER A 141 -10.50 -5.89 -1.78
N ILE A 142 -10.70 -4.66 -1.31
CA ILE A 142 -11.57 -3.66 -1.96
C ILE A 142 -11.00 -3.22 -3.31
N ILE A 143 -9.71 -2.91 -3.37
CA ILE A 143 -9.02 -2.52 -4.61
C ILE A 143 -9.19 -3.60 -5.69
N ARG A 144 -9.06 -4.88 -5.32
CA ARG A 144 -9.25 -6.05 -6.17
C ARG A 144 -10.68 -6.15 -6.72
N LYS A 145 -11.68 -6.05 -5.84
CA LYS A 145 -13.11 -6.20 -6.21
C LYS A 145 -13.57 -5.15 -7.21
N ARG A 146 -13.08 -3.91 -7.10
CA ARG A 146 -13.48 -2.81 -8.01
C ARG A 146 -12.87 -2.90 -9.41
N ARG A 147 -12.23 -4.03 -9.74
CA ARG A 147 -11.46 -4.27 -10.99
C ARG A 147 -10.45 -3.15 -11.26
N LYS A 148 -10.07 -2.37 -10.23
CA LYS A 148 -9.06 -1.30 -10.36
C LYS A 148 -7.63 -1.85 -10.28
N TRP A 149 -7.51 -3.15 -10.05
CA TRP A 149 -6.38 -3.96 -10.49
C TRP A 149 -6.42 -4.14 -12.00
#